data_AF-A0A938W8B3-F1
#
_entry.id   AF-A0A938W8B3-F1
#
_cell.length_a   1.000
_cell.length_b   1.000
_cell.length_c   1.000
_cell.angle_alpha   90.00
_cell.angle_beta   90.00
_cell.angle_gamma   90.00
#
_symmetry.space_group_name_H-M   'P 1'
#
loop_
_entity.id
_entity.type
_entity.pdbx_description
1 polymer ?
#
loop_
_entity_poly.entity_id
_entity_poly.type
_entity_poly.pdbx_seq_one_letter_code
_entity_poly.pdbx_strand_id
1 'polypeptide(L)'
;MMSIDTETEWMRAQASIERLEREGVSEKAFEPSGEILCCMDEGTPMGDLRSAGSGILTQGEERARFIAALKKAGVESVTSHEGCGAAALYRERHGLTDKSVDEVAMEGAKHLAAELGVPYGGHITELARPKGFHNARVVYADGIGDFNPRKVESLPPGFVVSASVMTQEQAVSEVALALKIAFGEHGFGEKFTPAQPLVVVALGDEALAAALQSAVGGEPRVKIVSFEPVVKTIQKAA
;
A
#
# COMPACT_ATOMS: atom_id res chain seq x y z
N MET A 1 -23.22 2.63 -16.38
CA MET A 1 -22.20 3.16 -15.46
C MET A 1 -22.92 3.83 -14.32
N MET A 2 -22.82 3.29 -13.09
CA MET A 2 -23.22 4.04 -11.91
C MET A 2 -22.24 5.20 -11.77
N SER A 3 -22.70 6.45 -11.73
CA SER A 3 -21.81 7.56 -11.40
C SER A 3 -21.39 7.37 -9.95
N ILE A 4 -20.09 7.25 -9.72
CA ILE A 4 -19.54 7.25 -8.36
C ILE A 4 -19.87 8.62 -7.77
N ASP A 5 -20.59 8.63 -6.65
CA ASP A 5 -20.77 9.85 -5.88
C ASP A 5 -19.44 10.17 -5.15
N THR A 6 -18.52 10.78 -5.90
CA THR A 6 -17.20 11.14 -5.43
C THR A 6 -17.26 12.10 -4.23
N GLU A 7 -18.36 12.83 -4.06
CA GLU A 7 -18.54 13.75 -2.94
C GLU A 7 -18.88 12.99 -1.66
N THR A 8 -19.80 12.03 -1.73
CA THR A 8 -20.11 11.15 -0.59
C THR A 8 -18.86 10.38 -0.14
N GLU A 9 -18.09 9.82 -1.08
CA GLU A 9 -16.84 9.11 -0.77
C GLU A 9 -15.78 10.03 -0.15
N TRP A 10 -15.65 11.25 -0.66
CA TRP A 10 -14.75 12.27 -0.12
C TRP A 10 -15.05 12.61 1.35
N MET A 11 -16.33 12.86 1.64
CA MET A 11 -16.79 13.25 2.97
C MET A 11 -16.66 12.11 4.00
N ARG A 12 -16.96 10.87 3.60
CA ARG A 12 -16.75 9.68 4.46
C ARG A 12 -15.29 9.55 4.86
N ALA A 13 -14.39 9.65 3.88
CA ALA A 13 -12.96 9.51 4.14
C ALA A 13 -12.41 10.69 4.98
N GLN A 14 -12.98 11.90 4.88
CA GLN A 14 -12.62 13.04 5.75
C GLN A 14 -12.88 12.73 7.22
N ALA A 15 -14.09 12.24 7.54
CA ALA A 15 -14.48 11.95 8.91
C ALA A 15 -13.62 10.84 9.54
N SER A 16 -13.21 9.85 8.75
CA SER A 16 -12.32 8.78 9.21
C SER A 16 -10.89 9.27 9.44
N ILE A 17 -10.39 10.22 8.65
CA ILE A 17 -9.08 10.87 8.89
C ILE A 17 -9.08 11.65 10.21
N GLU A 18 -10.09 12.49 10.45
CA GLU A 18 -10.20 13.25 11.70
C GLU A 18 -10.24 12.34 12.93
N ARG A 19 -10.88 11.17 12.79
CA ARG A 19 -10.89 10.15 13.83
C ARG A 19 -9.51 9.52 14.03
N LEU A 20 -8.83 9.11 12.96
CA LEU A 20 -7.47 8.57 13.00
C LEU A 20 -6.51 9.54 13.70
N GLU A 21 -6.58 10.84 13.40
CA GLU A 21 -5.72 11.84 14.03
C GLU A 21 -5.99 12.02 15.53
N ARG A 22 -7.25 11.85 15.96
CA ARG A 22 -7.66 12.00 17.36
C ARG A 22 -7.40 10.73 18.18
N GLU A 23 -7.67 9.58 17.61
CA GLU A 23 -7.73 8.28 18.32
C GLU A 23 -6.50 7.41 18.06
N GLY A 24 -5.73 7.73 17.02
CA GLY A 24 -4.59 6.92 16.58
C GLY A 24 -5.02 5.63 15.89
N VAL A 25 -4.08 4.68 15.82
CA VAL A 25 -4.28 3.37 15.21
C VAL A 25 -4.49 2.33 16.30
N SER A 26 -5.60 1.59 16.21
CA SER A 26 -5.91 0.50 17.14
C SER A 26 -4.94 -0.67 16.98
N GLU A 27 -4.55 -1.31 18.08
CA GLU A 27 -3.71 -2.52 18.10
C GLU A 27 -4.29 -3.66 17.23
N LYS A 28 -5.62 -3.70 17.07
CA LYS A 28 -6.29 -4.67 16.18
C LYS A 28 -5.83 -4.60 14.72
N ALA A 29 -5.35 -3.43 14.28
CA ALA A 29 -4.81 -3.27 12.94
C ALA A 29 -3.49 -4.03 12.73
N PHE A 30 -2.82 -4.48 13.80
CA PHE A 30 -1.54 -5.20 13.76
C PHE A 30 -1.66 -6.67 14.18
N GLU A 31 -2.89 -7.16 14.38
CA GLU A 31 -3.08 -8.61 14.52
C GLU A 31 -2.63 -9.26 13.20
N PRO A 32 -1.88 -10.37 13.22
CA PRO A 32 -1.57 -11.11 11.99
C PRO A 32 -2.86 -11.68 11.36
N SER A 33 -3.01 -11.66 10.03
CA SER A 33 -4.19 -12.23 9.31
C SER A 33 -3.85 -13.34 8.30
N GLY A 34 -2.58 -13.62 8.06
CA GLY A 34 -2.11 -14.57 7.06
C GLY A 34 -1.08 -13.89 6.16
N GLU A 35 0.07 -14.54 6.01
CA GLU A 35 1.29 -13.95 5.44
C GLU A 35 1.19 -13.85 3.90
N ILE A 36 0.15 -13.20 3.38
CA ILE A 36 -0.11 -13.01 1.95
C ILE A 36 0.50 -11.67 1.51
N LEU A 37 1.34 -11.73 0.47
CA LEU A 37 1.79 -10.54 -0.25
C LEU A 37 0.77 -10.15 -1.32
N CYS A 38 0.33 -8.89 -1.31
CA CYS A 38 -0.53 -8.32 -2.34
C CYS A 38 -0.11 -6.91 -2.75
N CYS A 39 -0.91 -6.28 -3.62
CA CYS A 39 -0.67 -4.90 -4.04
C CYS A 39 -0.99 -3.90 -2.91
N MET A 40 -0.25 -2.78 -2.87
CA MET A 40 -0.54 -1.65 -1.99
C MET A 40 -1.92 -0.99 -2.20
N ASP A 41 -2.61 -1.32 -3.30
CA ASP A 41 -3.93 -0.83 -3.66
C ASP A 41 -4.97 -1.01 -2.52
N GLU A 42 -5.68 0.07 -2.20
CA GLU A 42 -6.64 0.13 -1.10
C GLU A 42 -7.83 -0.82 -1.28
N GLY A 43 -8.13 -1.17 -2.53
CA GLY A 43 -9.21 -2.07 -2.92
C GLY A 43 -8.90 -3.54 -2.70
N THR A 44 -7.64 -3.92 -2.48
CA THR A 44 -7.28 -5.34 -2.28
C THR A 44 -7.89 -5.90 -0.98
N PRO A 45 -8.73 -6.95 -1.05
CA PRO A 45 -9.50 -7.44 0.10
C PRO A 45 -8.67 -8.23 1.12
N MET A 46 -7.45 -8.60 0.76
CA MET A 46 -6.56 -9.47 1.52
C MET A 46 -5.13 -8.93 1.49
N GLY A 47 -4.24 -9.56 2.25
CA GLY A 47 -2.81 -9.25 2.27
C GLY A 47 -2.42 -8.46 3.51
N ASP A 48 -1.43 -9.00 4.21
CA ASP A 48 -0.78 -8.42 5.38
C ASP A 48 0.49 -7.67 4.98
N LEU A 49 1.17 -8.17 3.94
CA LEU A 49 2.29 -7.50 3.32
C LEU A 49 1.88 -6.94 1.97
N ARG A 50 2.23 -5.67 1.73
CA ARG A 50 1.69 -4.88 0.63
C ARG A 50 2.78 -4.07 -0.03
N SER A 51 2.89 -4.24 -1.34
CA SER A 51 3.87 -3.56 -2.19
C SER A 51 3.26 -3.23 -3.54
N ALA A 52 3.69 -2.17 -4.20
CA ALA A 52 3.24 -1.81 -5.54
C ALA A 52 3.31 -3.00 -6.52
N GLY A 53 2.14 -3.48 -6.97
CA GLY A 53 2.01 -4.63 -7.86
C GLY A 53 2.63 -5.91 -7.32
N SER A 54 2.60 -6.10 -5.99
CA SER A 54 3.23 -7.24 -5.31
C SER A 54 4.73 -7.33 -5.61
N GLY A 55 5.42 -6.18 -5.61
CA GLY A 55 6.87 -6.10 -5.83
C GLY A 55 7.32 -6.20 -7.30
N ILE A 56 6.42 -6.04 -8.27
CA ILE A 56 6.77 -6.12 -9.70
C ILE A 56 7.76 -5.03 -10.13
N LEU A 57 7.74 -3.87 -9.47
CA LEU A 57 8.65 -2.76 -9.75
C LEU A 57 10.02 -2.90 -9.07
N THR A 58 10.18 -3.88 -8.17
CA THR A 58 11.40 -4.10 -7.39
C THR A 58 12.39 -4.99 -8.16
N GLN A 59 13.54 -4.44 -8.54
CA GLN A 59 14.53 -5.07 -9.42
C GLN A 59 15.95 -5.04 -8.83
N GLY A 60 16.91 -5.77 -9.43
CA GLY A 60 18.33 -5.72 -9.05
C GLY A 60 18.63 -6.18 -7.62
N GLU A 61 19.62 -5.56 -6.97
CA GLU A 61 20.02 -5.89 -5.58
C GLU A 61 18.88 -5.67 -4.58
N GLU A 62 18.08 -4.64 -4.85
CA GLU A 62 16.88 -4.29 -4.13
C GLU A 62 15.86 -5.44 -4.11
N ARG A 63 15.69 -6.15 -5.23
CA ARG A 63 14.84 -7.35 -5.32
C ARG A 63 15.35 -8.47 -4.42
N ALA A 64 16.65 -8.71 -4.40
CA ALA A 64 17.23 -9.76 -3.57
C ALA A 64 16.99 -9.49 -2.07
N ARG A 65 17.13 -8.23 -1.64
CA ARG A 65 16.83 -7.82 -0.26
C ARG A 65 15.34 -7.96 0.07
N PHE A 66 14.48 -7.52 -0.83
CA PHE A 66 13.03 -7.65 -0.70
C PHE A 66 12.61 -9.12 -0.54
N ILE A 67 13.09 -10.01 -1.42
CA ILE A 67 12.83 -11.46 -1.33
C ILE A 67 13.31 -12.04 0.00
N ALA A 68 14.51 -11.66 0.46
CA ALA A 68 15.05 -12.14 1.73
C ALA A 68 14.20 -11.67 2.93
N ALA A 69 13.74 -10.42 2.90
CA ALA A 69 12.87 -9.86 3.93
C ALA A 69 11.49 -10.54 3.94
N LEU A 70 10.88 -10.77 2.78
CA LEU A 70 9.62 -11.50 2.66
C LEU A 70 9.71 -12.94 3.18
N LYS A 71 10.81 -13.66 2.88
CA LYS A 71 11.07 -15.00 3.45
C LYS A 71 11.18 -14.97 4.97
N LYS A 72 11.87 -13.98 5.51
CA LYS A 72 12.00 -13.80 6.97
C LYS A 72 10.66 -13.45 7.62
N ALA A 73 9.82 -12.70 6.91
CA ALA A 73 8.48 -12.33 7.34
C ALA A 73 7.44 -13.45 7.16
N GLY A 74 7.84 -14.62 6.65
CA GLY A 74 6.97 -15.79 6.59
C GLY A 74 6.00 -15.84 5.42
N VAL A 75 6.13 -14.99 4.38
CA VAL A 75 5.14 -14.95 3.27
C VAL A 75 4.76 -16.35 2.79
N GLU A 76 3.46 -16.67 2.80
CA GLU A 76 2.88 -17.96 2.44
C GLU A 76 2.29 -17.97 1.02
N SER A 77 1.95 -16.81 0.45
CA SER A 77 1.49 -16.71 -0.94
C SER A 77 1.65 -15.30 -1.51
N VAL A 78 1.68 -15.20 -2.84
CA VAL A 78 1.70 -13.92 -3.57
C VAL A 78 0.48 -13.82 -4.48
N THR A 79 -0.21 -12.69 -4.48
CA THR A 79 -1.38 -12.43 -5.32
C THR A 79 -1.11 -11.30 -6.33
N SER A 80 -1.95 -11.20 -7.35
CA SER A 80 -2.03 -10.02 -8.23
C SER A 80 -3.49 -9.55 -8.33
N HIS A 81 -3.78 -8.44 -9.00
CA HIS A 81 -5.16 -7.98 -9.21
C HIS A 81 -5.36 -7.31 -10.57
N GLU A 82 -6.62 -7.26 -11.02
CA GLU A 82 -7.06 -6.64 -12.26
C GLU A 82 -6.70 -5.14 -12.26
N GLY A 83 -6.22 -4.63 -13.40
CA GLY A 83 -5.98 -3.21 -13.62
C GLY A 83 -4.88 -2.62 -12.75
N CYS A 84 -3.88 -3.43 -12.37
CA CYS A 84 -2.78 -2.99 -11.51
C CYS A 84 -1.92 -1.89 -12.18
N GLY A 85 -1.94 -0.68 -11.62
CA GLY A 85 -1.16 0.46 -12.12
C GLY A 85 0.35 0.23 -12.11
N ALA A 86 0.87 -0.51 -11.13
CA ALA A 86 2.29 -0.87 -11.09
C ALA A 86 2.68 -1.83 -12.23
N ALA A 87 1.80 -2.77 -12.58
CA ALA A 87 2.01 -3.64 -13.74
C ALA A 87 1.92 -2.87 -15.05
N ALA A 88 1.02 -1.89 -15.17
CA ALA A 88 0.95 -1.01 -16.34
C ALA A 88 2.25 -0.22 -16.52
N LEU A 89 2.78 0.36 -15.43
CA LEU A 89 4.05 1.08 -15.43
C LEU A 89 5.24 0.17 -15.78
N TYR A 90 5.26 -1.06 -15.25
CA TYR A 90 6.27 -2.06 -15.62
C TYR A 90 6.21 -2.38 -17.12
N ARG A 91 5.01 -2.67 -17.62
CA ARG A 91 4.75 -3.00 -19.03
C ARG A 91 5.27 -1.91 -19.97
N GLU A 92 4.98 -0.64 -19.64
CA GLU A 92 5.46 0.52 -20.39
C GLU A 92 6.99 0.61 -20.40
N ARG A 93 7.63 0.54 -19.23
CA ARG A 93 9.09 0.65 -19.07
C ARG A 93 9.87 -0.43 -19.83
N HIS A 94 9.27 -1.60 -20.00
CA HIS A 94 9.90 -2.75 -20.67
C HIS A 94 9.41 -2.96 -22.11
N GLY A 95 8.57 -2.06 -22.64
CA GLY A 95 8.09 -2.14 -24.02
C GLY A 95 7.27 -3.41 -24.32
N LEU A 96 6.57 -3.96 -23.32
CA LEU A 96 5.78 -5.20 -23.42
C LEU A 96 4.41 -4.90 -24.06
N THR A 97 4.40 -4.62 -25.37
CA THR A 97 3.19 -4.18 -26.10
C THR A 97 2.26 -5.33 -26.49
N ASP A 98 2.75 -6.56 -26.49
CA ASP A 98 2.04 -7.79 -26.82
C ASP A 98 1.25 -8.39 -25.65
N LYS A 99 1.50 -7.91 -24.43
CA LYS A 99 0.82 -8.35 -23.21
C LYS A 99 -0.14 -7.30 -22.69
N SER A 100 -1.28 -7.75 -22.17
CA SER A 100 -2.18 -6.94 -21.36
C SER A 100 -1.55 -6.60 -20.00
N VAL A 101 -2.12 -5.60 -19.31
CA VAL A 101 -1.68 -5.24 -17.94
C VAL A 101 -1.85 -6.42 -16.99
N ASP A 102 -2.95 -7.14 -17.08
CA ASP A 102 -3.27 -8.24 -16.18
C ASP A 102 -2.35 -9.44 -16.39
N GLU A 103 -1.99 -9.75 -17.65
CA GLU A 103 -0.98 -10.76 -17.95
C GLU A 103 0.37 -10.40 -17.30
N VAL A 104 0.81 -9.15 -17.41
CA VAL A 104 2.06 -8.69 -16.77
C VAL A 104 1.96 -8.78 -15.24
N ALA A 105 0.82 -8.40 -14.65
CA ALA A 105 0.60 -8.49 -13.20
C ALA A 105 0.65 -9.95 -12.71
N MET A 106 -0.03 -10.85 -13.41
CA MET A 106 -0.04 -12.28 -13.07
C MET A 106 1.35 -12.91 -13.23
N GLU A 107 2.06 -12.62 -14.31
CA GLU A 107 3.41 -13.13 -14.54
C GLU A 107 4.39 -12.64 -13.47
N GLY A 108 4.36 -11.36 -13.13
CA GLY A 108 5.20 -10.79 -12.07
C GLY A 108 4.97 -11.44 -10.71
N ALA A 109 3.71 -11.62 -10.33
CA ALA A 109 3.35 -12.29 -9.08
C ALA A 109 3.72 -13.78 -9.07
N LYS A 110 3.50 -14.50 -10.18
CA LYS A 110 3.92 -15.91 -10.32
C LYS A 110 5.44 -16.07 -10.25
N HIS A 111 6.18 -15.15 -10.87
CA HIS A 111 7.64 -15.14 -10.81
C HIS A 111 8.11 -14.96 -9.36
N LEU A 112 7.60 -13.94 -8.66
CA LEU A 112 7.98 -13.70 -7.27
C LEU A 112 7.60 -14.88 -6.36
N ALA A 113 6.41 -15.46 -6.54
CA ALA A 113 5.99 -16.66 -5.81
C ALA A 113 6.99 -17.82 -6.00
N ALA A 114 7.45 -18.05 -7.23
CA ALA A 114 8.46 -19.07 -7.52
C ALA A 114 9.82 -18.80 -6.86
N GLU A 115 10.29 -17.54 -6.84
CA GLU A 115 11.54 -17.15 -6.16
C GLU A 115 11.46 -17.30 -4.63
N LEU A 116 10.27 -17.07 -4.07
CA LEU A 116 9.98 -17.26 -2.65
C LEU A 116 9.83 -18.75 -2.28
N GLY A 117 9.45 -19.60 -3.24
CA GLY A 117 9.13 -21.01 -2.98
C GLY A 117 7.72 -21.20 -2.41
N VAL A 118 6.79 -20.31 -2.76
CA VAL A 118 5.43 -20.25 -2.23
C VAL A 118 4.41 -20.29 -3.37
N PRO A 119 3.14 -20.68 -3.12
CA PRO A 119 2.11 -20.66 -4.16
C PRO A 119 1.76 -19.24 -4.62
N TYR A 120 1.39 -19.15 -5.91
CA TYR A 120 0.64 -18.01 -6.43
C TYR A 120 -0.81 -18.09 -5.95
N GLY A 121 -1.23 -17.13 -5.12
CA GLY A 121 -2.55 -17.10 -4.47
C GLY A 121 -3.71 -16.69 -5.38
N GLY A 122 -3.44 -16.37 -6.65
CA GLY A 122 -4.47 -16.04 -7.64
C GLY A 122 -4.50 -14.56 -8.05
N HIS A 123 -5.40 -14.28 -9.00
CA HIS A 123 -5.63 -12.95 -9.57
C HIS A 123 -6.96 -12.40 -9.06
N ILE A 124 -6.92 -11.29 -8.33
CA ILE A 124 -8.09 -10.65 -7.72
C ILE A 124 -8.80 -9.81 -8.78
N THR A 125 -10.03 -10.18 -9.13
CA THR A 125 -10.86 -9.46 -10.11
C THR A 125 -11.87 -8.51 -9.47
N GLU A 126 -12.12 -8.65 -8.17
CA GLU A 126 -13.07 -7.82 -7.42
C GLU A 126 -12.32 -7.05 -6.33
N LEU A 127 -12.13 -5.75 -6.57
CA LEU A 127 -11.54 -4.82 -5.61
C LEU A 127 -12.65 -4.14 -4.81
N ALA A 128 -12.43 -3.93 -3.52
CA ALA A 128 -13.35 -3.18 -2.65
C ALA A 128 -13.19 -1.66 -2.80
N ARG A 129 -13.22 -1.19 -4.05
CA ARG A 129 -13.26 0.21 -4.47
C ARG A 129 -13.93 0.29 -5.85
N PRO A 130 -14.40 1.46 -6.30
CA PRO A 130 -15.02 1.55 -7.61
C PRO A 130 -14.06 1.20 -8.76
N LYS A 131 -14.55 0.53 -9.80
CA LYS A 131 -13.72 0.13 -10.95
C LYS A 131 -13.13 1.37 -11.64
N GLY A 132 -11.81 1.36 -11.83
CA GLY A 132 -11.08 2.45 -12.49
C GLY A 132 -10.85 3.70 -11.64
N PHE A 133 -11.24 3.69 -10.36
CA PHE A 133 -11.08 4.84 -9.46
C PHE A 133 -10.50 4.42 -8.11
N HIS A 134 -9.52 5.18 -7.64
CA HIS A 134 -8.91 5.05 -6.33
C HIS A 134 -9.52 6.08 -5.38
N ASN A 135 -10.18 5.61 -4.32
CA ASN A 135 -10.80 6.45 -3.30
C ASN A 135 -9.95 6.54 -2.02
N ALA A 136 -8.68 6.13 -2.08
CA ALA A 136 -7.72 6.32 -0.99
C ALA A 136 -7.48 7.81 -0.69
N ARG A 137 -7.59 8.18 0.59
CA ARG A 137 -7.16 9.49 1.12
C ARG A 137 -6.01 9.40 2.12
N VAL A 138 -5.56 8.18 2.37
CA VAL A 138 -4.47 7.87 3.27
C VAL A 138 -3.47 6.96 2.58
N VAL A 139 -2.19 7.16 2.87
CA VAL A 139 -1.11 6.21 2.57
C VAL A 139 -0.51 5.78 3.91
N TYR A 140 -0.62 4.50 4.25
CA TYR A 140 0.01 3.92 5.43
C TYR A 140 1.37 3.37 5.05
N ALA A 141 2.44 3.91 5.62
CA ALA A 141 3.79 3.36 5.53
C ALA A 141 4.06 2.55 6.80
N ASP A 142 3.92 1.23 6.68
CA ASP A 142 4.02 0.28 7.78
C ASP A 142 5.47 -0.16 8.01
N GLY A 143 6.15 0.52 8.95
CA GLY A 143 7.47 0.13 9.43
C GLY A 143 7.46 -0.93 10.53
N ILE A 144 6.28 -1.26 11.09
CA ILE A 144 6.12 -2.25 12.17
C ILE A 144 6.08 -3.66 11.57
N GLY A 145 5.35 -3.81 10.46
CA GLY A 145 4.91 -5.10 9.93
C GLY A 145 3.51 -5.45 10.42
N ASP A 146 2.82 -6.24 9.61
CA ASP A 146 1.49 -6.78 9.88
C ASP A 146 0.34 -5.76 9.95
N PHE A 147 0.54 -4.51 9.51
CA PHE A 147 -0.54 -3.52 9.49
C PHE A 147 -1.59 -3.83 8.41
N ASN A 148 -2.84 -3.95 8.86
CA ASN A 148 -4.01 -4.13 8.01
C ASN A 148 -5.15 -3.19 8.45
N PRO A 149 -5.40 -2.09 7.72
CA PRO A 149 -6.41 -1.11 8.11
C PRO A 149 -7.84 -1.68 8.08
N ARG A 150 -8.06 -2.78 7.34
CA ARG A 150 -9.39 -3.40 7.20
C ARG A 150 -9.87 -4.12 8.47
N LYS A 151 -8.97 -4.41 9.40
CA LYS A 151 -9.34 -4.99 10.71
C LYS A 151 -10.00 -3.98 11.63
N VAL A 152 -9.97 -2.70 11.26
CA VAL A 152 -10.47 -1.60 12.07
C VAL A 152 -11.42 -0.78 11.20
N GLU A 153 -12.73 -0.99 11.37
CA GLU A 153 -13.79 -0.31 10.60
C GLU A 153 -13.68 1.22 10.63
N SER A 154 -13.11 1.78 11.69
CA SER A 154 -12.92 3.22 11.84
C SER A 154 -11.77 3.81 11.02
N LEU A 155 -10.85 2.98 10.49
CA LEU A 155 -9.74 3.46 9.69
C LEU A 155 -10.19 3.73 8.24
N PRO A 156 -9.77 4.86 7.65
CA PRO A 156 -10.06 5.12 6.24
C PRO A 156 -9.34 4.09 5.34
N PRO A 157 -9.97 3.69 4.22
CA PRO A 157 -9.27 2.95 3.19
C PRO A 157 -8.10 3.80 2.67
N GLY A 158 -6.98 3.14 2.43
CA GLY A 158 -5.77 3.80 2.00
C GLY A 158 -4.81 2.83 1.34
N PHE A 159 -3.84 3.38 0.62
CA PHE A 159 -2.72 2.59 0.16
C PHE A 159 -1.91 2.12 1.36
N VAL A 160 -1.37 0.91 1.30
CA VAL A 160 -0.53 0.38 2.39
C VAL A 160 0.78 -0.10 1.80
N VAL A 161 1.88 0.46 2.29
CA VAL A 161 3.25 0.11 1.92
C VAL A 161 3.89 -0.57 3.11
N SER A 162 4.21 -1.86 2.99
CA SER A 162 4.90 -2.61 4.04
C SER A 162 6.39 -2.28 4.03
N ALA A 163 6.72 -1.10 4.57
CA ALA A 163 8.08 -0.59 4.66
C ALA A 163 9.01 -1.51 5.48
N SER A 164 8.46 -2.30 6.42
CA SER A 164 9.20 -3.26 7.25
C SER A 164 9.94 -4.35 6.45
N VAL A 165 9.56 -4.61 5.20
CA VAL A 165 10.21 -5.57 4.31
C VAL A 165 10.99 -4.92 3.15
N MET A 166 11.18 -3.60 3.20
CA MET A 166 11.82 -2.80 2.15
C MET A 166 13.00 -1.99 2.70
N THR A 167 13.84 -1.45 1.82
CA THR A 167 14.71 -0.34 2.23
C THR A 167 13.90 0.94 2.38
N GLN A 168 14.45 1.93 3.08
CA GLN A 168 13.81 3.22 3.27
C GLN A 168 13.56 3.93 1.92
N GLU A 169 14.52 3.86 1.00
CA GLU A 169 14.40 4.46 -0.34
C GLU A 169 13.26 3.82 -1.15
N GLN A 170 13.12 2.50 -1.05
CA GLN A 170 12.03 1.76 -1.69
C GLN A 170 10.67 2.15 -1.11
N ALA A 171 10.54 2.18 0.22
CA ALA A 171 9.30 2.58 0.89
C ALA A 171 8.89 4.01 0.48
N VAL A 172 9.84 4.95 0.44
CA VAL A 172 9.61 6.31 -0.04
C VAL A 172 9.16 6.32 -1.50
N SER A 173 9.79 5.52 -2.36
CA SER A 173 9.41 5.40 -3.78
C SER A 173 7.99 4.87 -3.97
N GLU A 174 7.58 3.87 -3.17
CA GLU A 174 6.23 3.33 -3.19
C GLU A 174 5.20 4.34 -2.67
N VAL A 175 5.50 5.05 -1.59
CA VAL A 175 4.63 6.15 -1.10
C VAL A 175 4.51 7.24 -2.17
N ALA A 176 5.61 7.62 -2.84
CA ALA A 176 5.56 8.58 -3.94
C ALA A 176 4.72 8.09 -5.12
N LEU A 177 4.72 6.79 -5.42
CA LEU A 177 3.83 6.20 -6.42
C LEU A 177 2.37 6.27 -5.99
N ALA A 178 2.06 5.96 -4.72
CA ALA A 178 0.71 6.09 -4.17
C ALA A 178 0.19 7.54 -4.26
N LEU A 179 1.04 8.53 -3.95
CA LEU A 179 0.71 9.95 -4.12
C LEU A 179 0.40 10.31 -5.57
N LYS A 180 1.19 9.81 -6.53
CA LYS A 180 0.94 10.04 -7.96
C LYS A 180 -0.41 9.47 -8.41
N ILE A 181 -0.80 8.31 -7.88
CA ILE A 181 -2.11 7.72 -8.17
C ILE A 181 -3.22 8.58 -7.57
N ALA A 182 -3.09 8.97 -6.29
CA ALA A 182 -4.10 9.77 -5.60
C ALA A 182 -4.31 11.15 -6.23
N PHE A 183 -3.22 11.83 -6.65
CA PHE A 183 -3.26 13.13 -7.32
C PHE A 183 -3.49 13.05 -8.84
N GLY A 184 -3.52 11.84 -9.41
CA GLY A 184 -3.71 11.63 -10.85
C GLY A 184 -5.18 11.47 -11.26
N GLU A 185 -5.38 11.17 -12.54
CA GLU A 185 -6.71 10.98 -13.16
C GLU A 185 -7.48 9.77 -12.63
N HIS A 186 -6.78 8.83 -12.00
CA HIS A 186 -7.38 7.64 -11.39
C HIS A 186 -7.70 7.84 -9.91
N GLY A 187 -7.38 8.98 -9.31
CA GLY A 187 -7.68 9.31 -7.92
C GLY A 187 -8.54 10.57 -7.77
N PHE A 188 -8.50 11.19 -6.60
CA PHE A 188 -9.25 12.42 -6.34
C PHE A 188 -8.62 13.68 -6.96
N GLY A 189 -7.36 13.62 -7.40
CA GLY A 189 -6.73 14.68 -8.17
C GLY A 189 -6.69 16.04 -7.45
N GLU A 190 -7.31 17.04 -8.06
CA GLU A 190 -7.36 18.42 -7.56
C GLU A 190 -8.25 18.63 -6.33
N LYS A 191 -9.05 17.64 -5.92
CA LYS A 191 -9.84 17.74 -4.68
C LYS A 191 -8.95 17.84 -3.44
N PHE A 192 -7.72 17.32 -3.48
CA PHE A 192 -6.76 17.52 -2.41
C PHE A 192 -6.28 18.98 -2.36
N THR A 193 -6.37 19.59 -1.17
CA THR A 193 -5.95 20.97 -0.92
C THR A 193 -5.16 21.04 0.38
N PRO A 194 -4.45 22.14 0.69
CA PRO A 194 -3.79 22.29 1.99
C PRO A 194 -4.73 22.16 3.20
N ALA A 195 -6.00 22.54 3.05
CA ALA A 195 -7.02 22.41 4.09
C ALA A 195 -7.60 20.98 4.17
N GLN A 196 -7.53 20.23 3.08
CA GLN A 196 -7.99 18.85 2.98
C GLN A 196 -6.92 17.99 2.30
N PRO A 197 -5.77 17.77 2.98
CA PRO A 197 -4.64 17.08 2.38
C PRO A 197 -4.90 15.58 2.26
N LEU A 198 -4.05 14.92 1.47
CA LEU A 198 -3.82 13.49 1.60
C LEU A 198 -2.95 13.25 2.84
N VAL A 199 -3.31 12.26 3.65
CA VAL A 199 -2.56 11.94 4.87
C VAL A 199 -1.60 10.77 4.64
N VAL A 200 -0.32 10.97 4.91
CA VAL A 200 0.67 9.90 4.95
C VAL A 200 0.91 9.55 6.40
N VAL A 201 0.68 8.28 6.75
CA VAL A 201 0.80 7.76 8.11
C VAL A 201 2.04 6.91 8.20
N ALA A 202 3.08 7.40 8.90
CA ALA A 202 4.26 6.61 9.21
C ALA A 202 4.02 5.81 10.50
N LEU A 203 4.10 4.49 10.42
CA LEU A 203 3.88 3.59 11.56
C LEU A 203 5.23 3.03 12.04
N GLY A 204 5.56 3.29 13.30
CA GLY A 204 6.58 2.56 14.06
C GLY A 204 8.05 2.89 13.85
N ASP A 205 8.39 3.72 12.87
CA ASP A 205 9.79 4.10 12.61
C ASP A 205 9.92 5.62 12.44
N GLU A 206 10.60 6.28 13.39
CA GLU A 206 10.92 7.71 13.33
C GLU A 206 11.81 8.05 12.13
N ALA A 207 12.74 7.16 11.76
CA ALA A 207 13.60 7.38 10.61
C ALA A 207 12.77 7.32 9.32
N LEU A 208 11.84 6.37 9.19
CA LEU A 208 10.87 6.33 8.09
C LEU A 208 10.05 7.62 8.03
N ALA A 209 9.50 8.08 9.16
CA ALA A 209 8.75 9.33 9.21
C ALA A 209 9.59 10.53 8.74
N ALA A 210 10.85 10.63 9.19
CA ALA A 210 11.77 11.67 8.78
C ALA A 210 12.11 11.61 7.27
N ALA A 211 12.33 10.42 6.72
CA ALA A 211 12.58 10.25 5.29
C ALA A 211 11.37 10.61 4.43
N LEU A 212 10.16 10.22 4.87
CA LEU A 212 8.91 10.63 4.23
C LEU A 212 8.76 12.16 4.29
N GLN A 213 9.04 12.77 5.44
CA GLN A 213 9.00 14.22 5.60
C GLN A 213 9.97 14.93 4.65
N SER A 214 11.18 14.41 4.50
CA SER A 214 12.16 14.96 3.57
C SER A 214 11.78 14.77 2.10
N ALA A 215 11.18 13.63 1.75
CA ALA A 215 10.95 13.26 0.35
C ALA A 215 9.65 13.83 -0.21
N VAL A 216 8.57 13.85 0.58
CA VAL A 216 7.24 14.23 0.11
C VAL A 216 6.58 15.34 0.94
N GLY A 217 7.17 15.73 2.08
CA GLY A 217 6.61 16.76 2.97
C GLY A 217 6.64 18.19 2.41
N GLY A 218 7.30 18.42 1.27
CA GLY A 218 7.26 19.70 0.56
C GLY A 218 6.01 19.90 -0.29
N GLU A 219 5.21 18.86 -0.54
CA GLU A 219 3.93 18.99 -1.26
C GLU A 219 2.86 19.55 -0.30
N PRO A 220 2.33 20.76 -0.55
CA PRO A 220 1.41 21.43 0.38
C PRO A 220 0.07 20.70 0.55
N ARG A 221 -0.26 19.75 -0.33
CA ARG A 221 -1.46 18.89 -0.24
C ARG A 221 -1.19 17.57 0.48
N VAL A 222 0.00 17.37 1.06
CA VAL A 222 0.36 16.20 1.86
C VAL A 222 0.53 16.61 3.32
N LYS A 223 -0.09 15.84 4.22
CA LYS A 223 0.14 15.91 5.66
C LYS A 223 0.76 14.61 6.11
N ILE A 224 1.90 14.67 6.79
CA ILE A 224 2.52 13.49 7.39
C ILE A 224 2.18 13.46 8.87
N VAL A 225 1.73 12.30 9.33
CA VAL A 225 1.52 12.00 10.75
C VAL A 225 2.31 10.75 11.09
N SER A 226 2.90 10.71 12.28
CA SER A 226 3.56 9.51 12.79
C SER A 226 2.83 9.00 14.02
N PHE A 227 2.73 7.68 14.12
CA PHE A 227 2.27 7.01 15.33
C PHE A 227 3.38 6.10 15.83
N GLU A 228 3.72 6.26 17.11
CA GLU A 228 4.49 5.25 17.80
C GLU A 228 3.63 3.98 17.96
N PRO A 229 4.22 2.78 17.85
CA PRO A 229 3.49 1.57 18.10
C PRO A 229 3.01 1.60 19.56
N VAL A 230 1.72 1.36 19.80
CA VAL A 230 1.25 0.92 21.12
C VAL A 230 1.64 -0.57 21.31
N VAL A 231 2.86 -0.94 20.92
CA VAL A 231 3.36 -2.30 21.14
C VAL A 231 3.98 -2.29 22.52
N LYS A 232 3.14 -2.52 23.53
CA LYS A 232 3.60 -3.02 24.83
C LYS A 232 4.30 -4.34 24.58
N THR A 233 5.61 -4.30 24.37
CA THR A 233 6.58 -5.39 24.51
C THR A 233 5.94 -6.79 24.45
N ILE A 234 5.41 -7.19 23.30
CA ILE A 234 5.10 -8.61 23.08
C ILE A 234 6.45 -9.24 22.78
N GLN A 235 7.14 -9.68 23.84
CA GLN A 235 8.26 -10.59 23.69
C GLN A 235 7.72 -11.80 22.89
N LYS A 236 8.02 -11.87 21.59
CA LYS A 236 7.88 -13.12 20.84
C LYS A 236 8.74 -14.13 21.59
N ALA A 237 8.10 -15.06 22.30
CA ALA A 237 8.77 -16.18 22.92
C ALA A 237 9.51 -16.92 21.79
N ALA A 238 10.83 -16.92 21.87
CA ALA A 238 11.72 -17.60 20.94
C ALA A 238 11.59 -19.12 21.06
#